data_AF-A0A1I3CSR9-F1
#
_entry.id   AF-A0A1I3CSR9-F1
#
_cell.length_a   1.000
_cell.length_b   1.000
_cell.length_c   1.000
_cell.angle_alpha   90.00
_cell.angle_beta   90.00
_cell.angle_gamma   90.00
#
_symmetry.space_group_name_H-M   'P 1'
#
loop_
_entity.id
_entity.type
_entity.pdbx_description
1 polymer ?
#
loop_
_entity_poly.entity_id
_entity_poly.type
_entity_poly.pdbx_seq_one_letter_code
_entity_poly.pdbx_strand_id
1 'polypeptide(L)'
;MEEKTEIEQNNETLEEMVKADMEERRKALFRHKLPAKLELLPMLEAMTKAELDDIRYNLNVTGVSSLKKAELAERLAGEILKFAQRWLPSILEEEYECFQHLIAHDGLTTEFRADDVRLDYLRGLGLVSCGKQEDKLAWYMPKEVQAEFKKLDSGAFRSLAELNTEVTRLASGCLFYYGYMNYDQLYAQVSAYLEEAQREQLSFMDFVGVMLNASCWQNTLVALPQGAKYYTLIDENKLEDEQRKHGSLPFATLSYSQVYDAGTESYIDATIAYKDLAQFFMREHGCDVLKAADIVGEILILLQNGGNMEEAVDYLTELGFMKDDRKAEAIVPLLIAYNNSTHLWPLKGHTPEQLMAAAGQGKIIPFEEVRRRKVGRNEPCPCGSGKKYKNCCLHKDEN
;
A
#
# COMPACT_ATOMS: atom_id res chain seq x y z
N MET A 1 32.59 23.70 -0.04
CA MET A 1 31.18 23.85 -0.45
C MET A 1 30.86 22.51 -1.07
N GLU A 2 30.33 21.59 -0.27
CA GLU A 2 30.04 20.24 -0.75
C GLU A 2 28.91 20.33 -1.78
N GLU A 3 29.18 19.80 -2.97
CA GLU A 3 28.23 19.75 -4.07
C GLU A 3 27.21 18.65 -3.73
N LYS A 4 25.95 19.05 -3.54
CA LYS A 4 24.86 18.13 -3.22
C LYS A 4 24.73 17.09 -4.34
N THR A 5 24.54 15.83 -3.95
CA THR A 5 24.30 14.73 -4.88
C THR A 5 22.98 14.95 -5.64
N GLU A 6 22.85 14.34 -6.83
CA GLU A 6 21.64 14.40 -7.65
C GLU A 6 20.39 13.92 -6.88
N ILE A 7 20.56 12.92 -6.01
CA ILE A 7 19.50 12.40 -5.15
C ILE A 7 19.07 13.41 -4.08
N GLU A 8 20.01 14.14 -3.46
CA GLU A 8 19.68 15.21 -2.51
C GLU A 8 18.93 16.36 -3.20
N GLN A 9 19.29 16.70 -4.43
CA GLN A 9 18.59 17.72 -5.23
C GLN A 9 17.18 17.26 -5.61
N ASN A 10 17.01 15.99 -5.98
CA ASN A 10 15.71 15.40 -6.30
C ASN A 10 14.79 15.35 -5.07
N ASN A 11 15.33 15.01 -3.89
CA ASN A 11 14.56 15.00 -2.65
C ASN A 11 14.08 16.41 -2.25
N GLU A 12 14.94 17.42 -2.35
CA GLU A 12 14.54 18.82 -2.11
C GLU A 12 13.44 19.27 -3.08
N THR A 13 13.55 18.86 -4.35
CA THR A 13 12.52 19.14 -5.36
C THR A 13 11.19 18.46 -5.02
N LEU A 14 11.22 17.21 -4.53
CA LEU A 14 10.02 16.49 -4.11
C LEU A 14 9.36 17.14 -2.89
N GLU A 15 10.14 17.53 -1.87
CA GLU A 15 9.63 18.23 -0.69
C GLU A 15 8.96 19.57 -1.07
N GLU A 16 9.56 20.31 -2.01
CA GLU A 16 8.98 21.55 -2.55
C GLU A 16 7.65 21.30 -3.28
N MET A 17 7.58 20.24 -4.10
CA MET A 17 6.36 19.84 -4.79
C MET A 17 5.25 19.44 -3.81
N VAL A 18 5.55 18.58 -2.84
CA VAL A 18 4.59 18.16 -1.79
C VAL A 18 4.06 19.38 -1.02
N LYS A 19 4.95 20.32 -0.68
CA LYS A 19 4.55 21.55 0.00
C LYS A 19 3.66 22.44 -0.87
N ALA A 20 3.95 22.55 -2.17
CA ALA A 20 3.14 23.30 -3.11
C ALA A 20 1.74 22.69 -3.24
N ASP A 21 1.65 21.37 -3.39
CA ASP A 21 0.39 20.63 -3.48
C ASP A 21 -0.44 20.79 -2.20
N MET A 22 0.19 20.70 -1.03
CA MET A 22 -0.49 20.91 0.25
C MET A 22 -1.03 22.33 0.41
N GLU A 23 -0.33 23.35 -0.09
CA GLU A 23 -0.84 24.73 -0.07
C GLU A 23 -1.95 24.94 -1.10
N GLU A 24 -1.89 24.31 -2.27
CA GLU A 24 -2.98 24.33 -3.26
C GLU A 24 -4.23 23.66 -2.70
N ARG A 25 -4.09 22.46 -2.12
CA ARG A 25 -5.14 21.76 -1.39
C ARG A 25 -5.75 22.66 -0.32
N ARG A 26 -4.91 23.30 0.52
CA ARG A 26 -5.38 24.22 1.56
C ARG A 26 -6.21 25.36 0.99
N LYS A 27 -5.76 26.01 -0.08
CA LYS A 27 -6.53 27.07 -0.78
C LYS A 27 -7.87 26.54 -1.29
N ALA A 28 -7.89 25.34 -1.85
CA ALA A 28 -9.10 24.71 -2.37
C ALA A 28 -10.14 24.42 -1.28
N LEU A 29 -9.71 24.00 -0.09
CA LEU A 29 -10.61 23.74 1.04
C LEU A 29 -11.11 25.04 1.69
N PHE A 30 -10.23 26.02 1.90
CA PHE A 30 -10.56 27.30 2.57
C PHE A 30 -11.39 28.27 1.72
N ARG A 31 -11.57 28.03 0.42
CA ARG A 31 -12.45 28.86 -0.45
C ARG A 31 -13.93 28.70 -0.12
N HIS A 32 -14.31 27.57 0.48
CA HIS A 32 -15.69 27.23 0.78
C HIS A 32 -16.17 27.91 2.05
N LYS A 33 -17.43 28.32 2.08
CA LYS A 33 -18.12 28.81 3.29
C LYS A 33 -19.01 27.71 3.84
N LEU A 34 -19.25 27.72 5.14
CA LEU A 34 -20.26 26.84 5.72
C LEU A 34 -21.64 27.16 5.14
N PRO A 35 -22.42 26.15 4.71
CA PRO A 35 -23.79 26.36 4.26
C PRO A 35 -24.67 26.78 5.45
N ALA A 36 -25.78 27.46 5.15
CA ALA A 36 -26.74 27.88 6.18
C ALA A 36 -27.36 26.69 6.94
N LYS A 37 -27.42 25.53 6.30
CA LYS A 37 -27.84 24.27 6.88
C LYS A 37 -26.84 23.18 6.53
N LEU A 38 -26.50 22.36 7.53
CA LEU A 38 -25.60 21.21 7.37
C LEU A 38 -26.39 20.00 6.82
N GLU A 39 -27.02 20.18 5.67
CA GLU A 39 -27.85 19.19 4.96
C GLU A 39 -27.17 18.83 3.62
N LEU A 40 -27.47 17.66 3.05
CA LEU A 40 -26.80 17.16 1.85
C LEU A 40 -26.96 18.09 0.65
N LEU A 41 -28.19 18.51 0.35
CA LEU A 41 -28.42 19.36 -0.83
C LEU A 41 -27.72 20.72 -0.70
N PRO A 42 -27.87 21.49 0.40
CA PRO A 42 -27.10 22.72 0.62
C PRO A 42 -25.58 22.53 0.56
N MET A 43 -25.06 21.40 1.04
CA MET A 43 -23.64 21.05 0.90
C MET A 43 -23.24 20.94 -0.57
N LEU A 44 -23.96 20.15 -1.36
CA LEU A 44 -23.64 19.91 -2.76
C LEU A 44 -23.82 21.16 -3.63
N GLU A 45 -24.81 22.00 -3.32
CA GLU A 45 -25.00 23.28 -3.99
C GLU A 45 -23.85 24.27 -3.76
N ALA A 46 -23.19 24.17 -2.60
CA ALA A 46 -22.02 24.99 -2.26
C ALA A 46 -20.73 24.52 -2.97
N MET A 47 -20.62 23.23 -3.31
CA MET A 47 -19.47 22.67 -4.03
C MET A 47 -19.39 23.19 -5.48
N THR A 48 -18.23 23.10 -6.10
CA THR A 48 -18.03 23.40 -7.53
C THR A 48 -18.52 22.25 -8.40
N LYS A 49 -18.77 22.51 -9.70
CA LYS A 49 -19.18 21.44 -10.61
C LYS A 49 -18.13 20.32 -10.70
N ALA A 50 -16.84 20.66 -10.72
CA ALA A 50 -15.76 19.67 -10.73
C ALA A 50 -15.84 18.73 -9.53
N GLU A 51 -16.03 19.27 -8.32
CA GLU A 51 -16.15 18.47 -7.11
C GLU A 51 -17.40 17.57 -7.11
N LEU A 52 -18.52 18.04 -7.71
CA LEU A 52 -19.69 17.18 -7.93
C LEU A 52 -19.41 16.07 -8.95
N ASP A 53 -18.65 16.37 -9.99
CA ASP A 53 -18.23 15.39 -11.00
C ASP A 53 -17.27 14.34 -10.41
N ASP A 54 -16.43 14.72 -9.45
CA ASP A 54 -15.57 13.81 -8.68
C ASP A 54 -16.41 12.86 -7.81
N ILE A 55 -17.39 13.39 -7.05
CA ILE A 55 -18.33 12.56 -6.30
C ILE A 55 -19.08 11.61 -7.23
N ARG A 56 -19.60 12.11 -8.36
CA ARG A 56 -20.28 11.30 -9.37
C ARG A 56 -19.39 10.14 -9.85
N TYR A 57 -18.12 10.41 -10.12
CA TYR A 57 -17.14 9.41 -10.56
C TYR A 57 -16.90 8.36 -9.47
N ASN A 58 -16.61 8.79 -8.24
CA ASN A 58 -16.33 7.91 -7.11
C ASN A 58 -17.51 7.01 -6.74
N LEU A 59 -18.73 7.55 -6.84
CA LEU A 59 -19.97 6.79 -6.61
C LEU A 59 -20.42 5.96 -7.83
N ASN A 60 -19.67 6.04 -8.94
CA ASN A 60 -19.97 5.41 -10.22
C ASN A 60 -21.40 5.70 -10.73
N VAL A 61 -21.84 6.97 -10.62
CA VAL A 61 -23.16 7.40 -11.06
C VAL A 61 -23.12 7.70 -12.57
N THR A 62 -23.74 6.82 -13.35
CA THR A 62 -23.77 6.90 -14.82
C THR A 62 -25.01 7.63 -15.35
N GLY A 63 -24.94 8.09 -16.60
CA GLY A 63 -26.09 8.70 -17.30
C GLY A 63 -26.45 10.14 -16.88
N VAL A 64 -25.58 10.83 -16.15
CA VAL A 64 -25.86 12.18 -15.59
C VAL A 64 -24.88 13.27 -16.04
N SER A 65 -24.00 13.00 -17.02
CA SER A 65 -22.95 13.92 -17.46
C SER A 65 -23.48 15.19 -18.15
N SER A 66 -24.72 15.16 -18.65
CA SER A 66 -25.39 16.31 -19.28
C SER A 66 -26.11 17.22 -18.29
N LEU A 67 -26.25 16.82 -17.02
CA LEU A 67 -26.98 17.59 -16.01
C LEU A 67 -26.27 18.90 -15.70
N LYS A 68 -27.07 19.94 -15.44
CA LYS A 68 -26.57 21.20 -14.86
C LYS A 68 -26.21 20.98 -13.39
N LYS A 69 -25.42 21.90 -12.82
CA LYS A 69 -24.91 21.79 -11.44
C LYS A 69 -26.00 21.49 -10.40
N ALA A 70 -27.12 22.24 -10.43
CA ALA A 70 -28.21 22.05 -9.47
C ALA A 70 -28.90 20.69 -9.62
N GLU A 71 -29.21 20.29 -10.85
CA GLU A 71 -29.80 18.98 -11.16
C GLU A 71 -28.87 17.82 -10.77
N LEU A 72 -27.55 18.00 -10.96
CA LEU A 72 -26.53 17.05 -10.53
C LEU A 72 -26.47 16.95 -9.00
N ALA A 73 -26.51 18.07 -8.29
CA ALA A 73 -26.52 18.10 -6.83
C ALA A 73 -27.74 17.35 -6.25
N GLU A 74 -28.94 17.63 -6.75
CA GLU A 74 -30.16 16.91 -6.35
C GLU A 74 -30.05 15.40 -6.60
N ARG A 75 -29.53 15.02 -7.78
CA ARG A 75 -29.34 13.62 -8.11
C ARG A 75 -28.33 12.94 -7.18
N LEU A 76 -27.19 13.59 -6.90
CA LEU A 76 -26.13 13.04 -6.08
C LEU A 76 -26.54 12.88 -4.61
N ALA A 77 -27.37 13.77 -4.06
CA ALA A 77 -27.85 13.66 -2.69
C ALA A 77 -28.49 12.28 -2.40
N GLY A 78 -29.33 11.79 -3.32
CA GLY A 78 -29.95 10.47 -3.20
C GLY A 78 -28.97 9.31 -3.40
N GLU A 79 -27.99 9.44 -4.30
CA GLU A 79 -27.00 8.37 -4.54
C GLU A 79 -25.96 8.27 -3.40
N ILE A 80 -25.59 9.40 -2.78
CA ILE A 80 -24.71 9.43 -1.60
C ILE A 80 -25.32 8.63 -0.45
N LEU A 81 -26.62 8.79 -0.16
CA LEU A 81 -27.26 8.03 0.92
C LEU A 81 -27.31 6.52 0.65
N LYS A 82 -27.64 6.12 -0.59
CA LYS A 82 -27.59 4.70 -0.98
C LYS A 82 -26.16 4.14 -0.93
N PHE A 83 -25.17 4.97 -1.24
CA PHE A 83 -23.78 4.58 -1.12
C PHE A 83 -23.37 4.42 0.34
N ALA A 84 -23.65 5.41 1.19
CA ALA A 84 -23.36 5.38 2.62
C ALA A 84 -23.91 4.11 3.29
N GLN A 85 -25.16 3.71 2.98
CA GLN A 85 -25.75 2.48 3.51
C GLN A 85 -24.98 1.20 3.16
N ARG A 86 -24.31 1.17 2.01
CA ARG A 86 -23.51 0.02 1.54
C ARG A 86 -22.05 0.10 1.97
N TRP A 87 -21.53 1.30 2.14
CA TRP A 87 -20.13 1.58 2.44
C TRP A 87 -19.84 1.60 3.95
N LEU A 88 -20.79 2.07 4.78
CA LEU A 88 -20.61 2.11 6.23
C LEU A 88 -20.22 0.76 6.86
N PRO A 89 -20.75 -0.40 6.43
CA PRO A 89 -20.31 -1.70 6.96
C PRO A 89 -18.83 -2.04 6.72
N SER A 90 -18.15 -1.39 5.76
CA SER A 90 -16.74 -1.66 5.43
C SER A 90 -15.74 -0.72 6.10
N ILE A 91 -16.20 0.20 6.96
CA ILE A 91 -15.32 1.17 7.60
C ILE A 91 -14.36 0.51 8.59
N LEU A 92 -13.20 1.13 8.75
CA LEU A 92 -12.20 0.81 9.73
C LEU A 92 -12.47 1.57 11.05
N GLU A 93 -11.74 1.21 12.10
CA GLU A 93 -11.90 1.77 13.44
C GLU A 93 -11.65 3.29 13.44
N GLU A 94 -10.60 3.77 12.76
CA GLU A 94 -10.30 5.21 12.65
C GLU A 94 -11.41 6.00 11.95
N GLU A 95 -12.05 5.42 10.94
CA GLU A 95 -13.18 6.04 10.23
C GLU A 95 -14.41 6.07 11.14
N TYR A 96 -14.68 4.97 11.87
CA TYR A 96 -15.74 4.94 12.88
C TYR A 96 -15.53 6.02 13.96
N GLU A 97 -14.30 6.18 14.46
CA GLU A 97 -13.93 7.23 15.42
C GLU A 97 -14.10 8.64 14.83
N CYS A 98 -13.73 8.84 13.56
CA CYS A 98 -13.96 10.10 12.85
C CYS A 98 -15.46 10.45 12.80
N PHE A 99 -16.32 9.49 12.44
CA PHE A 99 -17.76 9.70 12.41
C PHE A 99 -18.34 9.90 13.82
N GLN A 100 -17.90 9.14 14.81
CA GLN A 100 -18.28 9.32 16.22
C GLN A 100 -17.94 10.73 16.73
N HIS A 101 -16.73 11.21 16.42
CA HIS A 101 -16.30 12.55 16.78
C HIS A 101 -17.22 13.61 16.18
N LEU A 102 -17.56 13.48 14.89
CA LEU A 102 -18.52 14.38 14.24
C LEU A 102 -19.90 14.29 14.90
N ILE A 103 -20.40 13.11 15.23
CA ILE A 103 -21.69 12.92 15.92
C ILE A 103 -21.71 13.62 17.29
N ALA A 104 -20.63 13.49 18.06
CA ALA A 104 -20.48 14.12 19.37
C ALA A 104 -20.47 15.66 19.31
N HIS A 105 -20.11 16.23 18.16
CA HIS A 105 -20.07 17.68 17.90
C HIS A 105 -21.22 18.16 16.98
N ASP A 106 -22.38 17.50 17.04
CA ASP A 106 -23.57 17.82 16.24
C ASP A 106 -23.33 17.86 14.71
N GLY A 107 -22.29 17.17 14.26
CA GLY A 107 -21.84 17.05 12.89
C GLY A 107 -20.94 18.18 12.40
N LEU A 108 -20.33 19.00 13.27
CA LEU A 108 -19.44 20.10 12.89
C LEU A 108 -18.25 20.19 13.86
N THR A 109 -17.02 20.17 13.34
CA THR A 109 -15.82 20.30 14.18
C THR A 109 -14.71 21.11 13.50
N THR A 110 -13.89 21.79 14.30
CA THR A 110 -12.63 22.44 13.87
C THR A 110 -11.39 21.74 14.44
N GLU A 111 -11.56 20.57 15.03
CA GLU A 111 -10.50 19.86 15.78
C GLU A 111 -9.68 18.92 14.90
N PHE A 112 -10.20 18.54 13.74
CA PHE A 112 -9.43 17.79 12.76
C PHE A 112 -8.25 18.61 12.24
N ARG A 113 -7.13 17.93 12.03
CA ARG A 113 -5.92 18.57 11.51
C ARG A 113 -6.14 19.00 10.06
N ALA A 114 -5.68 20.19 9.72
CA ALA A 114 -5.82 20.71 8.36
C ALA A 114 -4.96 19.96 7.34
N ASP A 115 -3.90 19.30 7.78
CA ASP A 115 -2.99 18.49 6.96
C ASP A 115 -3.43 17.04 6.80
N ASP A 116 -4.54 16.62 7.44
CA ASP A 116 -5.08 15.27 7.24
C ASP A 116 -5.75 15.18 5.87
N VAL A 117 -5.11 14.44 4.96
CA VAL A 117 -5.59 14.24 3.58
C VAL A 117 -6.68 13.17 3.48
N ARG A 118 -6.87 12.32 4.50
CA ARG A 118 -7.87 11.23 4.47
C ARG A 118 -9.29 11.76 4.45
N LEU A 119 -9.53 12.94 5.01
CA LEU A 119 -10.83 13.61 4.95
C LEU A 119 -11.22 14.02 3.52
N ASP A 120 -10.26 14.15 2.60
CA ASP A 120 -10.55 14.40 1.18
C ASP A 120 -11.24 13.19 0.54
N TYR A 121 -10.90 11.97 0.96
CA TYR A 121 -11.57 10.76 0.51
C TYR A 121 -13.05 10.78 0.92
N LEU A 122 -13.35 10.99 2.20
CA LEU A 122 -14.75 11.06 2.68
C LEU A 122 -15.53 12.20 2.01
N ARG A 123 -14.85 13.31 1.71
CA ARG A 123 -15.41 14.43 0.95
C ARG A 123 -15.67 14.08 -0.50
N GLY A 124 -14.76 13.34 -1.13
CA GLY A 124 -14.90 12.79 -2.47
C GLY A 124 -16.02 11.75 -2.58
N LEU A 125 -16.47 11.17 -1.46
CA LEU A 125 -17.67 10.34 -1.38
C LEU A 125 -18.95 11.13 -1.08
N GLY A 126 -18.82 12.42 -0.74
CA GLY A 126 -19.94 13.26 -0.31
C GLY A 126 -20.45 12.94 1.09
N LEU A 127 -19.70 12.21 1.92
CA LEU A 127 -20.10 11.85 3.29
C LEU A 127 -19.83 12.98 4.29
N VAL A 128 -18.81 13.78 4.00
CA VAL A 128 -18.46 14.99 4.75
C VAL A 128 -18.12 16.12 3.79
N SER A 129 -18.04 17.34 4.29
CA SER A 129 -17.47 18.47 3.56
C SER A 129 -16.85 19.46 4.54
N CYS A 130 -16.31 20.56 4.01
CA CYS A 130 -15.61 21.55 4.80
C CYS A 130 -16.01 22.98 4.40
N GLY A 131 -15.77 23.92 5.31
CA GLY A 131 -15.90 25.35 5.06
C GLY A 131 -15.09 26.16 6.04
N LYS A 132 -14.76 27.40 5.67
CA LYS A 132 -14.08 28.35 6.54
C LYS A 132 -15.05 28.81 7.64
N GLN A 133 -14.64 28.63 8.90
CA GLN A 133 -15.29 29.18 10.09
C GLN A 133 -14.27 30.03 10.84
N GLU A 134 -14.52 31.34 10.92
CA GLU A 134 -13.54 32.33 11.38
C GLU A 134 -12.23 32.18 10.60
N ASP A 135 -11.11 31.80 11.21
CA ASP A 135 -9.84 31.53 10.53
C ASP A 135 -9.43 30.06 10.51
N LYS A 136 -10.34 29.15 10.88
CA LYS A 136 -10.13 27.70 10.88
C LYS A 136 -10.90 27.02 9.75
N LEU A 137 -10.41 25.84 9.37
CA LEU A 137 -11.17 24.91 8.54
C LEU A 137 -12.11 24.13 9.44
N ALA A 138 -13.41 24.22 9.18
CA ALA A 138 -14.41 23.41 9.86
C ALA A 138 -14.87 22.28 8.94
N TRP A 139 -14.87 21.06 9.45
CA TRP A 139 -15.40 19.87 8.80
C TRP A 139 -16.78 19.56 9.32
N TYR A 140 -17.67 19.13 8.43
CA TYR A 140 -19.03 18.79 8.81
C TYR A 140 -19.56 17.57 8.08
N MET A 141 -20.43 16.82 8.76
CA MET A 141 -21.19 15.70 8.24
C MET A 141 -22.66 16.13 8.05
N PRO A 142 -23.24 16.01 6.84
CA PRO A 142 -24.64 16.33 6.60
C PRO A 142 -25.61 15.56 7.50
N LYS A 143 -26.72 16.18 7.92
CA LYS A 143 -27.70 15.59 8.84
C LYS A 143 -28.27 14.25 8.37
N GLU A 144 -28.43 14.08 7.06
CA GLU A 144 -28.90 12.84 6.46
C GLU A 144 -27.85 11.72 6.59
N VAL A 145 -26.56 12.02 6.41
CA VAL A 145 -25.47 11.06 6.62
C VAL A 145 -25.33 10.73 8.10
N GLN A 146 -25.44 11.73 8.99
CA GLN A 146 -25.52 11.50 10.45
C GLN A 146 -26.64 10.52 10.80
N ALA A 147 -27.80 10.65 10.15
CA ALA A 147 -28.95 9.78 10.38
C ALA A 147 -28.69 8.34 9.89
N GLU A 148 -28.03 8.15 8.74
CA GLU A 148 -27.64 6.80 8.29
C GLU A 148 -26.64 6.14 9.23
N PHE A 149 -25.61 6.88 9.67
CA PHE A 149 -24.62 6.36 10.62
C PHE A 149 -25.26 5.95 11.95
N LYS A 150 -26.13 6.81 12.53
CA LYS A 150 -26.83 6.53 13.79
C LYS A 150 -27.75 5.30 13.75
N LYS A 151 -28.20 4.85 12.56
CA LYS A 151 -28.98 3.61 12.44
C LYS A 151 -28.13 2.37 12.71
N LEU A 152 -26.84 2.44 12.41
CA LEU A 152 -25.89 1.34 12.60
C LEU A 152 -25.16 1.45 13.93
N ASP A 153 -24.98 2.67 14.44
CA ASP A 153 -24.19 2.97 15.62
C ASP A 153 -24.63 2.17 16.87
N SER A 154 -23.88 1.11 17.13
CA SER A 154 -24.14 0.11 18.14
C SER A 154 -22.83 -0.58 18.51
N GLY A 155 -22.81 -1.29 19.64
CA GLY A 155 -21.65 -2.08 20.02
C GLY A 155 -21.24 -3.11 18.96
N ALA A 156 -22.22 -3.70 18.26
CA ALA A 156 -21.95 -4.63 17.16
C ALA A 156 -21.29 -3.95 15.95
N PHE A 157 -21.70 -2.73 15.62
CA PHE A 157 -21.09 -1.98 14.52
C PHE A 157 -19.66 -1.53 14.86
N ARG A 158 -19.41 -1.15 16.11
CA ARG A 158 -18.05 -0.90 16.59
C ARG A 158 -17.17 -2.15 16.46
N SER A 159 -17.64 -3.30 16.93
CA SER A 159 -16.89 -4.57 16.81
C SER A 159 -16.67 -4.99 15.36
N LEU A 160 -17.59 -4.64 14.44
CA LEU A 160 -17.38 -4.85 13.01
C LEU A 160 -16.24 -3.96 12.47
N ALA A 161 -16.18 -2.68 12.87
CA ALA A 161 -15.09 -1.78 12.46
C ALA A 161 -13.72 -2.23 13.02
N GLU A 162 -13.70 -2.75 14.25
CA GLU A 162 -12.51 -3.37 14.86
C GLU A 162 -12.07 -4.62 14.06
N LEU A 163 -13.02 -5.50 13.68
CA LEU A 163 -12.73 -6.67 12.84
C LEU A 163 -12.23 -6.27 11.45
N ASN A 164 -12.85 -5.28 10.79
CA ASN A 164 -12.41 -4.78 9.48
C ASN A 164 -10.97 -4.24 9.53
N THR A 165 -10.61 -3.60 10.64
CA THR A 165 -9.25 -3.10 10.89
C THR A 165 -8.25 -4.24 11.05
N GLU A 166 -8.60 -5.27 11.83
CA GLU A 166 -7.78 -6.49 11.95
C GLU A 166 -7.60 -7.19 10.61
N VAL A 167 -8.69 -7.39 9.86
CA VAL A 167 -8.70 -8.00 8.52
C VAL A 167 -7.80 -7.22 7.56
N THR A 168 -7.88 -5.89 7.58
CA THR A 168 -7.05 -5.01 6.74
C THR A 168 -5.58 -5.09 7.10
N ARG A 169 -5.27 -5.15 8.40
CA ARG A 169 -3.90 -5.29 8.88
C ARG A 169 -3.31 -6.66 8.51
N LEU A 170 -4.07 -7.73 8.68
CA LEU A 170 -3.67 -9.07 8.25
C LEU A 170 -3.47 -9.15 6.73
N ALA A 171 -4.37 -8.54 5.95
CA ALA A 171 -4.23 -8.46 4.50
C ALA A 171 -2.96 -7.71 4.09
N SER A 172 -2.72 -6.53 4.68
CA SER A 172 -1.51 -5.73 4.45
C SER A 172 -0.24 -6.52 4.77
N GLY A 173 -0.23 -7.27 5.89
CA GLY A 173 0.89 -8.12 6.27
C GLY A 173 1.12 -9.30 5.34
N CYS A 174 0.05 -9.96 4.87
CA CYS A 174 0.17 -10.99 3.85
C CYS A 174 0.79 -10.40 2.58
N LEU A 175 0.34 -9.23 2.14
CA LEU A 175 0.86 -8.56 0.97
C LEU A 175 2.31 -8.08 1.17
N PHE A 176 2.71 -7.64 2.36
CA PHE A 176 4.12 -7.32 2.67
C PHE A 176 5.04 -8.51 2.38
N TYR A 177 4.62 -9.73 2.74
CA TYR A 177 5.42 -10.94 2.53
C TYR A 177 5.25 -11.59 1.15
N TYR A 178 4.11 -11.41 0.49
CA TYR A 178 3.78 -12.12 -0.76
C TYR A 178 3.71 -11.23 -2.01
N GLY A 179 3.70 -9.92 -1.83
CA GLY A 179 3.67 -8.88 -2.87
C GLY A 179 2.29 -8.67 -3.46
N TYR A 180 1.67 -9.74 -3.97
CA TYR A 180 0.34 -9.72 -4.60
C TYR A 180 -0.41 -11.01 -4.32
N MET A 181 -1.73 -10.89 -4.15
CA MET A 181 -2.66 -12.01 -4.11
C MET A 181 -3.96 -11.63 -4.79
N ASN A 182 -4.56 -12.58 -5.53
CA ASN A 182 -5.94 -12.40 -5.96
C ASN A 182 -6.90 -12.47 -4.77
N TYR A 183 -8.14 -11.97 -4.92
CA TYR A 183 -9.05 -11.86 -3.78
C TYR A 183 -9.39 -13.21 -3.14
N ASP A 184 -9.53 -14.30 -3.91
CA ASP A 184 -9.78 -15.63 -3.36
C ASP A 184 -8.63 -16.10 -2.46
N GLN A 185 -7.39 -15.92 -2.93
CA GLN A 185 -6.18 -16.27 -2.17
C GLN A 185 -6.05 -15.43 -0.91
N LEU A 186 -6.21 -14.11 -1.03
CA LEU A 186 -6.04 -13.20 0.09
C LEU A 186 -7.14 -13.42 1.15
N TYR A 187 -8.39 -13.59 0.72
CA TYR A 187 -9.51 -13.92 1.61
C TYR A 187 -9.25 -15.23 2.35
N ALA A 188 -8.80 -16.29 1.65
CA ALA A 188 -8.49 -17.57 2.26
C ALA A 188 -7.34 -17.45 3.27
N GLN A 189 -6.29 -16.69 2.93
CA GLN A 189 -5.13 -16.50 3.79
C GLN A 189 -5.48 -15.71 5.05
N VAL A 190 -6.19 -14.58 4.92
CA VAL A 190 -6.65 -13.77 6.06
C VAL A 190 -7.62 -14.55 6.92
N SER A 191 -8.59 -15.24 6.32
CA SER A 191 -9.54 -16.07 7.05
C SER A 191 -8.83 -17.12 7.90
N ALA A 192 -7.74 -17.73 7.41
CA ALA A 192 -7.00 -18.73 8.17
C ALA A 192 -6.36 -18.20 9.47
N TYR A 193 -6.22 -16.88 9.62
CA TYR A 193 -5.72 -16.23 10.84
C TYR A 193 -6.82 -15.85 11.83
N LEU A 194 -8.08 -15.80 11.39
CA LEU A 194 -9.21 -15.35 12.20
C LEU A 194 -9.81 -16.49 13.03
N GLU A 195 -10.34 -16.12 14.20
CA GLU A 195 -11.13 -17.05 15.02
C GLU A 195 -12.40 -17.50 14.29
N GLU A 196 -12.98 -18.65 14.69
CA GLU A 196 -14.19 -19.19 14.06
C GLU A 196 -15.36 -18.19 14.05
N ALA A 197 -15.62 -17.53 15.17
CA ALA A 197 -16.69 -16.55 15.29
C ALA A 197 -16.48 -15.30 14.42
N GLN A 198 -15.23 -14.90 14.18
CA GLN A 198 -14.90 -13.79 13.28
C GLN A 198 -15.06 -14.19 11.81
N ARG A 199 -14.60 -15.40 11.44
CA ARG A 199 -14.76 -15.95 10.09
C ARG A 199 -16.22 -16.07 9.67
N GLU A 200 -17.11 -16.45 10.59
CA GLU A 200 -18.54 -16.54 10.29
C GLU A 200 -19.20 -15.19 9.98
N GLN A 201 -18.60 -14.09 10.46
CA GLN A 201 -19.08 -12.72 10.23
C GLN A 201 -18.51 -12.09 8.95
N LEU A 202 -17.40 -12.61 8.43
CA LEU A 202 -16.71 -12.05 7.27
C LEU A 202 -17.05 -12.84 6.01
N SER A 203 -18.00 -12.34 5.21
CA SER A 203 -18.21 -12.92 3.88
C SER A 203 -17.12 -12.48 2.89
N PHE A 204 -16.96 -13.22 1.79
CA PHE A 204 -16.04 -12.84 0.72
C PHE A 204 -16.35 -11.44 0.15
N MET A 205 -17.63 -11.10 -0.02
CA MET A 205 -18.02 -9.79 -0.56
C MET A 205 -17.72 -8.66 0.42
N ASP A 206 -17.94 -8.90 1.72
CA ASP A 206 -17.61 -7.92 2.76
C ASP A 206 -16.09 -7.72 2.84
N PHE A 207 -15.32 -8.81 2.78
CA PHE A 207 -13.86 -8.74 2.69
C PHE A 207 -13.39 -7.87 1.51
N VAL A 208 -13.92 -8.09 0.30
CA VAL A 208 -13.57 -7.26 -0.87
C VAL A 208 -13.97 -5.80 -0.63
N GLY A 209 -15.15 -5.55 -0.04
CA GLY A 209 -15.58 -4.20 0.33
C GLY A 209 -14.61 -3.50 1.29
N VAL A 210 -14.16 -4.23 2.32
CA VAL A 210 -13.14 -3.76 3.28
C VAL A 210 -11.82 -3.47 2.58
N MET A 211 -11.34 -4.34 1.69
CA MET A 211 -10.09 -4.10 0.95
C MET A 211 -10.17 -2.85 0.06
N LEU A 212 -11.29 -2.64 -0.63
CA LEU A 212 -11.51 -1.45 -1.45
C LEU A 212 -11.52 -0.19 -0.59
N ASN A 213 -12.21 -0.21 0.55
CA ASN A 213 -12.24 0.93 1.46
C ASN A 213 -10.85 1.22 2.06
N ALA A 214 -10.20 0.18 2.60
CA ALA A 214 -8.87 0.27 3.17
C ALA A 214 -7.85 0.83 2.18
N SER A 215 -7.89 0.43 0.91
CA SER A 215 -6.98 0.94 -0.13
C SER A 215 -7.13 2.44 -0.41
N CYS A 216 -8.26 3.04 -0.02
CA CYS A 216 -8.48 4.48 -0.11
C CYS A 216 -8.15 5.22 1.19
N TRP A 217 -8.13 4.51 2.33
CA TRP A 217 -7.89 5.09 3.65
C TRP A 217 -6.43 4.97 4.11
N GLN A 218 -5.75 3.90 3.73
CA GLN A 218 -4.41 3.52 4.17
C GLN A 218 -3.47 3.34 2.97
N ASN A 219 -2.17 3.59 3.19
CA ASN A 219 -1.15 3.50 2.13
C ASN A 219 -0.44 2.13 2.07
N THR A 220 -0.87 1.14 2.86
CA THR A 220 -0.16 -0.14 2.98
C THR A 220 -0.50 -1.11 1.85
N LEU A 221 -1.67 -0.98 1.22
CA LEU A 221 -2.12 -1.86 0.15
C LEU A 221 -2.80 -1.06 -0.97
N VAL A 222 -2.81 -1.65 -2.17
CA VAL A 222 -3.50 -1.13 -3.34
C VAL A 222 -4.48 -2.20 -3.83
N ALA A 223 -5.76 -1.87 -3.87
CA ALA A 223 -6.78 -2.74 -4.45
C ALA A 223 -6.74 -2.66 -5.98
N LEU A 224 -6.80 -3.83 -6.62
CA LEU A 224 -6.84 -4.03 -8.06
C LEU A 224 -8.15 -4.72 -8.45
N PRO A 225 -8.52 -4.77 -9.74
CA PRO A 225 -9.77 -5.42 -10.16
C PRO A 225 -9.87 -6.90 -9.79
N GLN A 226 -8.74 -7.62 -9.70
CA GLN A 226 -8.71 -9.07 -9.45
C GLN A 226 -8.03 -9.48 -8.13
N GLY A 227 -7.49 -8.53 -7.38
CA GLY A 227 -6.70 -8.80 -6.19
C GLY A 227 -6.24 -7.54 -5.50
N ALA A 228 -5.24 -7.67 -4.63
CA ALA A 228 -4.58 -6.54 -4.02
C ALA A 228 -3.06 -6.76 -4.03
N LYS A 229 -2.32 -5.66 -4.03
CA LYS A 229 -0.86 -5.67 -3.92
C LYS A 229 -0.39 -4.82 -2.76
N TYR A 230 0.80 -5.14 -2.26
CA TYR A 230 1.52 -4.23 -1.37
C TYR A 230 1.93 -2.98 -2.14
N TYR A 231 1.90 -1.82 -1.51
CA TYR A 231 2.05 -0.54 -2.21
C TYR A 231 3.38 -0.36 -2.94
N THR A 232 4.45 -1.04 -2.49
CA THR A 232 5.78 -0.99 -3.12
C THR A 232 5.98 -2.00 -4.25
N LEU A 233 4.96 -2.81 -4.59
CA LEU A 233 5.04 -3.71 -5.74
C LEU A 233 4.88 -2.94 -7.05
N ILE A 234 5.94 -3.00 -7.86
CA ILE A 234 6.05 -2.25 -9.12
C ILE A 234 5.19 -2.87 -10.22
N ASP A 235 5.29 -4.18 -10.44
CA ASP A 235 4.63 -4.89 -11.55
C ASP A 235 4.07 -6.24 -11.10
N GLU A 236 2.76 -6.29 -10.89
CA GLU A 236 2.05 -7.50 -10.49
C GLU A 236 2.11 -8.62 -11.54
N ASN A 237 2.08 -8.28 -12.84
CA ASN A 237 2.12 -9.30 -13.90
C ASN A 237 3.49 -9.98 -13.95
N LYS A 238 4.56 -9.18 -13.84
CA LYS A 238 5.93 -9.71 -13.74
C LYS A 238 6.10 -10.61 -12.52
N LEU A 239 5.59 -10.19 -11.36
CA LEU A 239 5.65 -11.00 -10.15
C LEU A 239 4.90 -12.33 -10.30
N GLU A 240 3.66 -12.30 -10.82
CA GLU A 240 2.87 -13.52 -11.05
C GLU A 240 3.57 -14.48 -12.02
N ASP A 241 4.19 -13.95 -13.08
CA ASP A 241 4.97 -14.75 -14.03
C ASP A 241 6.17 -15.43 -13.37
N GLU A 242 6.91 -14.73 -12.49
CA GLU A 242 8.00 -15.32 -11.71
C GLU A 242 7.50 -16.39 -10.73
N GLN A 243 6.45 -16.09 -9.96
CA GLN A 243 5.87 -17.06 -9.01
C GLN A 243 5.33 -18.31 -9.70
N ARG A 244 4.86 -18.19 -10.96
CA ARG A 244 4.39 -19.33 -11.78
C ARG A 244 5.52 -20.27 -12.17
N LYS A 245 6.76 -19.78 -12.35
CA LYS A 245 7.95 -20.63 -12.56
C LYS A 245 8.21 -21.54 -11.36
N HIS A 246 7.80 -21.10 -10.17
CA HIS A 246 7.83 -21.85 -8.91
C HIS A 246 6.44 -22.41 -8.54
N GLY A 247 5.66 -22.89 -9.52
CA GLY A 247 4.27 -23.31 -9.33
C GLY A 247 4.05 -24.36 -8.23
N SER A 248 5.02 -25.25 -7.99
CA SER A 248 4.95 -26.27 -6.93
C SER A 248 5.34 -25.79 -5.53
N LEU A 249 5.94 -24.59 -5.41
CA LEU A 249 6.30 -24.00 -4.12
C LEU A 249 5.03 -23.37 -3.52
N PRO A 250 4.58 -23.78 -2.32
CA PRO A 250 3.51 -23.06 -1.61
C PRO A 250 4.03 -21.72 -1.08
N PHE A 251 3.11 -20.79 -0.77
CA PHE A 251 3.46 -19.60 0.01
C PHE A 251 4.08 -20.00 1.36
N ALA A 252 5.01 -19.19 1.85
CA ALA A 252 5.61 -19.41 3.16
C ALA A 252 4.55 -19.42 4.25
N THR A 253 4.70 -20.28 5.27
CA THR A 253 3.82 -20.27 6.42
C THR A 253 4.35 -19.27 7.45
N LEU A 254 3.56 -18.24 7.75
CA LEU A 254 3.88 -17.20 8.72
C LEU A 254 2.92 -17.25 9.89
N SER A 255 3.40 -16.90 11.08
CA SER A 255 2.54 -16.81 12.28
C SER A 255 1.61 -15.60 12.20
N TYR A 256 0.51 -15.64 12.98
CA TYR A 256 -0.41 -14.50 13.11
C TYR A 256 0.35 -13.22 13.48
N SER A 257 1.21 -13.27 14.50
CA SER A 257 1.90 -12.06 14.98
C SER A 257 2.82 -11.47 13.93
N GLN A 258 3.57 -12.30 13.19
CA GLN A 258 4.42 -11.81 12.09
C GLN A 258 3.60 -11.08 11.02
N VAL A 259 2.47 -11.66 10.60
CA VAL A 259 1.60 -11.05 9.59
C VAL A 259 0.95 -9.78 10.14
N TYR A 260 0.39 -9.83 11.34
CA TYR A 260 -0.29 -8.70 11.95
C TYR A 260 0.67 -7.51 12.19
N ASP A 261 1.88 -7.77 12.68
CA ASP A 261 2.90 -6.73 12.85
C ASP A 261 3.32 -6.14 11.51
N ALA A 262 3.53 -6.98 10.49
CA ALA A 262 3.90 -6.56 9.13
C ALA A 262 2.84 -5.71 8.42
N GLY A 263 1.57 -5.79 8.86
CA GLY A 263 0.49 -4.97 8.35
C GLY A 263 0.49 -3.52 8.86
N THR A 264 1.40 -3.16 9.75
CA THR A 264 1.50 -1.80 10.29
C THR A 264 2.09 -0.86 9.24
N GLU A 265 1.57 0.37 9.17
CA GLU A 265 2.21 1.42 8.35
C GLU A 265 3.66 1.63 8.78
N SER A 266 4.56 1.78 7.81
CA SER A 266 6.01 1.91 8.02
C SER A 266 6.64 0.75 8.82
N TYR A 267 6.06 -0.45 8.76
CA TYR A 267 6.66 -1.64 9.36
C TYR A 267 8.07 -1.90 8.81
N ILE A 268 8.98 -2.29 9.71
CA ILE A 268 10.34 -2.69 9.39
C ILE A 268 10.57 -4.07 9.98
N ASP A 269 10.88 -5.04 9.13
CA ASP A 269 11.32 -6.36 9.57
C ASP A 269 12.77 -6.28 10.07
N ALA A 270 12.92 -5.92 11.35
CA ALA A 270 14.20 -5.58 11.98
C ALA A 270 15.03 -6.83 12.34
N THR A 271 15.31 -7.66 11.33
CA THR A 271 16.19 -8.82 11.40
C THR A 271 17.61 -8.43 11.84
N ILE A 272 18.43 -9.42 12.20
CA ILE A 272 19.84 -9.17 12.53
C ILE A 272 20.56 -8.55 11.33
N ALA A 273 20.34 -9.07 10.12
CA ALA A 273 20.98 -8.56 8.92
C ALA A 273 20.52 -7.12 8.57
N TYR A 274 19.24 -6.80 8.76
CA TYR A 274 18.76 -5.41 8.66
C TYR A 274 19.54 -4.48 9.60
N LYS A 275 19.63 -4.87 10.89
CA LYS A 275 20.29 -4.06 11.92
C LYS A 275 21.76 -3.87 11.64
N ASP A 276 22.45 -4.91 11.19
CA ASP A 276 23.87 -4.85 10.87
C ASP A 276 24.14 -3.92 9.67
N LEU A 277 23.30 -3.99 8.64
CA LEU A 277 23.41 -3.12 7.47
C LEU A 277 23.08 -1.66 7.81
N ALA A 278 22.02 -1.40 8.58
CA ALA A 278 21.68 -0.06 9.05
C ALA A 278 22.81 0.54 9.92
N GLN A 279 23.37 -0.26 10.85
CA GLN A 279 24.49 0.17 11.69
C GLN A 279 25.76 0.45 10.89
N PHE A 280 26.00 -0.30 9.80
CA PHE A 280 27.10 -0.03 8.90
C PHE A 280 26.98 1.37 8.27
N PHE A 281 25.82 1.74 7.73
CA PHE A 281 25.60 3.08 7.18
C PHE A 281 25.78 4.18 8.24
N MET A 282 25.31 3.95 9.46
CA MET A 282 25.50 4.92 10.55
C MET A 282 26.97 5.11 10.93
N ARG A 283 27.74 4.01 11.06
CA ARG A 283 29.12 4.07 11.56
C ARG A 283 30.12 4.46 10.48
N GLU A 284 30.01 3.86 9.30
CA GLU A 284 31.00 4.02 8.24
C GLU A 284 30.67 5.20 7.32
N HIS A 285 29.39 5.58 7.21
CA HIS A 285 28.95 6.66 6.32
C HIS A 285 28.32 7.85 7.07
N GLY A 286 28.27 7.81 8.41
CA GLY A 286 27.79 8.93 9.24
C GLY A 286 26.30 9.23 9.06
N CYS A 287 25.52 8.28 8.52
CA CYS A 287 24.08 8.45 8.36
C CYS A 287 23.40 8.54 9.74
N ASP A 288 22.38 9.40 9.84
CA ASP A 288 21.45 9.31 10.97
C ASP A 288 20.54 8.08 10.84
N VAL A 289 19.74 7.84 11.89
CA VAL A 289 18.88 6.66 11.98
C VAL A 289 17.83 6.63 10.86
N LEU A 290 17.24 7.77 10.51
CA LEU A 290 16.19 7.83 9.48
C LEU A 290 16.81 7.58 8.11
N LYS A 291 17.91 8.26 7.80
CA LYS A 291 18.62 8.06 6.53
C LYS A 291 19.09 6.62 6.35
N ALA A 292 19.63 6.00 7.41
CA ALA A 292 20.02 4.60 7.36
C ALA A 292 18.82 3.67 7.15
N ALA A 293 17.69 3.93 7.80
CA ALA A 293 16.46 3.16 7.60
C ALA A 293 15.93 3.30 6.17
N ASP A 294 15.94 4.51 5.60
CA ASP A 294 15.52 4.78 4.22
C ASP A 294 16.38 4.00 3.21
N ILE A 295 17.70 4.06 3.34
CA ILE A 295 18.62 3.33 2.44
C ILE A 295 18.36 1.83 2.48
N VAL A 296 18.22 1.26 3.69
CA VAL A 296 17.95 -0.18 3.83
C VAL A 296 16.54 -0.53 3.34
N GLY A 297 15.57 0.36 3.50
CA GLY A 297 14.21 0.24 2.97
C GLY A 297 14.18 0.22 1.44
N GLU A 298 14.94 1.08 0.76
CA GLU A 298 15.06 1.06 -0.70
C GLU A 298 15.69 -0.25 -1.20
N ILE A 299 16.71 -0.75 -0.50
CA ILE A 299 17.29 -2.06 -0.80
C ILE A 299 16.25 -3.18 -0.60
N LEU A 300 15.43 -3.12 0.46
CA LEU A 300 14.35 -4.08 0.67
C LEU A 300 13.36 -4.07 -0.50
N ILE A 301 12.89 -2.89 -0.92
CA ILE A 301 11.96 -2.73 -2.05
C ILE A 301 12.56 -3.32 -3.32
N LEU A 302 13.83 -3.02 -3.62
CA LEU A 302 14.54 -3.55 -4.76
C LEU A 302 14.57 -5.08 -4.73
N LEU A 303 14.99 -5.67 -3.60
CA LEU A 303 15.09 -7.13 -3.46
C LEU A 303 13.72 -7.81 -3.55
N GLN A 304 12.70 -7.28 -2.89
CA GLN A 304 11.34 -7.83 -2.92
C GLN A 304 10.72 -7.82 -4.33
N ASN A 305 11.03 -6.79 -5.15
CA ASN A 305 10.64 -6.70 -6.55
C ASN A 305 11.47 -7.62 -7.49
N GLY A 306 12.32 -8.50 -6.93
CA GLY A 306 13.15 -9.44 -7.68
C GLY A 306 14.40 -8.80 -8.28
N GLY A 307 14.78 -7.62 -7.79
CA GLY A 307 16.06 -7.02 -8.11
C GLY A 307 17.23 -7.83 -7.57
N ASN A 308 18.41 -7.59 -8.13
CA ASN A 308 19.60 -8.36 -7.84
C ASN A 308 20.68 -7.52 -7.15
N MET A 309 21.72 -8.20 -6.69
CA MET A 309 22.80 -7.58 -5.92
C MET A 309 23.63 -6.56 -6.70
N GLU A 310 23.70 -6.68 -8.03
CA GLU A 310 24.35 -5.69 -8.90
C GLU A 310 23.56 -4.37 -8.86
N GLU A 311 22.23 -4.44 -8.97
CA GLU A 311 21.36 -3.27 -8.88
C GLU A 311 21.41 -2.62 -7.47
N ALA A 312 21.54 -3.44 -6.41
CA ALA A 312 21.74 -2.90 -5.06
C ALA A 312 23.10 -2.18 -4.92
N VAL A 313 24.16 -2.69 -5.55
CA VAL A 313 25.47 -2.04 -5.59
C VAL A 313 25.44 -0.77 -6.43
N ASP A 314 24.72 -0.77 -7.55
CA ASP A 314 24.54 0.40 -8.42
C ASP A 314 23.84 1.52 -7.66
N TYR A 315 22.73 1.22 -6.97
CA TYR A 315 22.04 2.16 -6.09
C TYR A 315 22.97 2.78 -5.03
N LEU A 316 23.79 1.96 -4.37
CA LEU A 316 24.75 2.44 -3.38
C LEU A 316 25.90 3.25 -4.00
N THR A 317 26.23 2.98 -5.27
CA THR A 317 27.23 3.73 -6.03
C THR A 317 26.70 5.13 -6.37
N GLU A 318 25.45 5.23 -6.79
CA GLU A 318 24.77 6.51 -7.05
C GLU A 318 24.71 7.39 -5.80
N LEU A 319 24.47 6.78 -4.63
CA LEU A 319 24.54 7.45 -3.32
C LEU A 319 25.96 7.82 -2.88
N GLY A 320 27.00 7.37 -3.60
CA GLY A 320 28.40 7.62 -3.29
C GLY A 320 28.97 6.78 -2.15
N PHE A 321 28.26 5.75 -1.69
CA PHE A 321 28.73 4.85 -0.63
C PHE A 321 29.78 3.84 -1.10
N MET A 322 29.92 3.64 -2.41
CA MET A 322 30.91 2.74 -3.00
C MET A 322 32.24 3.42 -3.38
N LYS A 323 32.48 4.68 -2.99
CA LYS A 323 33.68 5.44 -3.38
C LYS A 323 34.96 5.04 -2.63
N ASP A 324 34.84 4.47 -1.43
CA ASP A 324 35.97 3.99 -0.63
C ASP A 324 36.06 2.46 -0.76
N ASP A 325 37.15 1.97 -1.36
CA ASP A 325 37.35 0.53 -1.64
C ASP A 325 37.18 -0.36 -0.40
N ARG A 326 37.63 0.10 0.78
CA ARG A 326 37.54 -0.71 2.01
C ARG A 326 36.10 -0.81 2.49
N LYS A 327 35.34 0.29 2.40
CA LYS A 327 33.92 0.31 2.78
C LYS A 327 33.08 -0.46 1.76
N ALA A 328 33.40 -0.33 0.48
CA ALA A 328 32.80 -1.08 -0.61
C ALA A 328 33.00 -2.60 -0.45
N GLU A 329 34.19 -3.05 -0.06
CA GLU A 329 34.42 -4.47 0.26
C GLU A 329 33.66 -4.92 1.52
N ALA A 330 33.57 -4.06 2.54
CA ALA A 330 32.93 -4.39 3.81
C ALA A 330 31.39 -4.49 3.74
N ILE A 331 30.73 -3.76 2.84
CA ILE A 331 29.27 -3.77 2.71
C ILE A 331 28.73 -5.01 1.98
N VAL A 332 29.50 -5.59 1.06
CA VAL A 332 29.09 -6.76 0.26
C VAL A 332 28.59 -7.94 1.13
N PRO A 333 29.32 -8.42 2.16
CA PRO A 333 28.82 -9.52 2.99
C PRO A 333 27.54 -9.15 3.76
N LEU A 334 27.35 -7.88 4.13
CA LEU A 334 26.13 -7.41 4.81
C LEU A 334 24.93 -7.46 3.87
N LEU A 335 25.11 -7.04 2.61
CA LEU A 335 24.05 -7.12 1.59
C LEU A 335 23.67 -8.58 1.28
N ILE A 336 24.65 -9.48 1.19
CA ILE A 336 24.40 -10.91 0.98
C ILE A 336 23.62 -11.49 2.16
N ALA A 337 24.03 -11.19 3.39
CA ALA A 337 23.32 -11.63 4.59
C ALA A 337 21.88 -11.11 4.61
N TYR A 338 21.70 -9.84 4.25
CA TYR A 338 20.37 -9.23 4.20
C TYR A 338 19.49 -9.93 3.18
N ASN A 339 19.91 -10.02 1.92
CA ASN A 339 19.20 -10.76 0.87
C ASN A 339 18.80 -12.18 1.29
N ASN A 340 19.73 -12.93 1.90
CA ASN A 340 19.47 -14.31 2.28
C ASN A 340 18.44 -14.47 3.40
N SER A 341 18.29 -13.44 4.25
CA SER A 341 17.32 -13.40 5.35
C SER A 341 15.99 -12.72 4.98
N THR A 342 15.92 -12.05 3.83
CA THR A 342 14.73 -11.30 3.39
C THR A 342 13.69 -12.22 2.78
N HIS A 343 12.43 -12.02 3.14
CA HIS A 343 11.29 -12.68 2.50
C HIS A 343 11.02 -12.05 1.13
N LEU A 344 11.19 -12.85 0.05
CA LEU A 344 11.13 -12.35 -1.32
C LEU A 344 9.83 -12.76 -2.02
N TRP A 345 9.18 -11.83 -2.71
CA TRP A 345 7.93 -12.09 -3.41
C TRP A 345 8.06 -13.11 -4.55
N PRO A 346 9.13 -13.10 -5.39
CA PRO A 346 9.33 -14.16 -6.40
C PRO A 346 9.41 -15.57 -5.79
N LEU A 347 9.84 -15.65 -4.52
CA LEU A 347 9.92 -16.88 -3.74
C LEU A 347 8.67 -17.11 -2.88
N LYS A 348 7.55 -16.44 -3.17
CA LYS A 348 6.26 -16.59 -2.45
C LYS A 348 6.40 -16.38 -0.93
N GLY A 349 7.23 -15.41 -0.56
CA GLY A 349 7.48 -15.06 0.83
C GLY A 349 8.41 -16.02 1.56
N HIS A 350 9.13 -16.91 0.87
CA HIS A 350 10.26 -17.63 1.48
C HIS A 350 11.52 -16.77 1.44
N THR A 351 12.44 -17.01 2.38
CA THR A 351 13.80 -16.46 2.33
C THR A 351 14.71 -17.38 1.51
N PRO A 352 15.74 -16.86 0.82
CA PRO A 352 16.74 -17.69 0.17
C PRO A 352 17.40 -18.69 1.12
N GLU A 353 17.72 -18.29 2.37
CA GLU A 353 18.34 -19.17 3.35
C GLU A 353 17.46 -20.38 3.71
N GLN A 354 16.14 -20.18 3.87
CA GLN A 354 15.19 -21.27 4.14
C GLN A 354 15.15 -22.28 2.99
N LEU A 355 15.11 -21.82 1.74
CA LEU A 355 15.06 -22.70 0.58
C LEU A 355 16.37 -23.48 0.39
N MET A 356 17.52 -22.84 0.62
CA MET A 356 18.83 -23.53 0.58
C MET A 356 18.91 -24.63 1.64
N ALA A 357 18.50 -24.33 2.87
CA ALA A 357 18.48 -25.29 3.97
C ALA A 357 17.57 -26.48 3.65
N ALA A 358 16.39 -26.24 3.08
CA ALA A 358 15.47 -27.29 2.65
C ALA A 358 16.02 -28.15 1.50
N ALA A 359 16.84 -27.57 0.61
CA ALA A 359 17.50 -28.28 -0.48
C ALA A 359 18.74 -29.10 -0.06
N GLY A 360 19.13 -29.05 1.22
CA GLY A 360 20.28 -29.79 1.76
C GLY A 360 21.64 -29.24 1.33
N GLN A 361 21.70 -28.01 0.80
CA GLN A 361 22.94 -27.30 0.48
C GLN A 361 23.23 -26.29 1.60
N GLY A 362 24.31 -26.51 2.35
CA GLY A 362 24.68 -25.66 3.49
C GLY A 362 24.90 -24.20 3.09
N LYS A 363 24.46 -23.29 3.98
CA LYS A 363 24.55 -21.81 4.15
C LYS A 363 25.32 -20.88 3.17
N ILE A 364 25.81 -21.29 2.02
CA ILE A 364 26.56 -20.42 1.11
C ILE A 364 26.23 -20.86 -0.31
N ILE A 365 25.40 -20.10 -1.03
CA ILE A 365 25.53 -20.07 -2.49
C ILE A 365 26.67 -19.09 -2.78
N PRO A 366 27.82 -19.55 -3.31
CA PRO A 366 28.77 -18.64 -3.92
C PRO A 366 28.05 -17.92 -5.06
N PHE A 367 28.21 -16.61 -5.09
CA PHE A 367 27.57 -15.64 -5.99
C PHE A 367 27.57 -16.01 -7.49
N GLU A 368 28.38 -16.98 -7.90
CA GLU A 368 28.49 -17.48 -9.26
C GLU A 368 27.38 -18.46 -9.70
N GLU A 369 26.72 -19.20 -8.81
CA GLU A 369 25.76 -20.25 -9.25
C GLU A 369 24.36 -19.74 -9.60
N VAL A 370 24.00 -18.51 -9.21
CA VAL A 370 22.74 -17.85 -9.66
C VAL A 370 22.94 -17.15 -11.02
N ARG A 371 24.19 -16.90 -11.44
CA ARG A 371 24.50 -16.36 -12.76
C ARG A 371 24.43 -17.45 -13.82
N ARG A 372 23.21 -17.70 -14.31
CA ARG A 372 22.92 -18.45 -15.54
C ARG A 372 23.52 -19.86 -15.53
N ARG A 373 22.69 -20.88 -15.30
CA ARG A 373 22.93 -22.15 -16.01
C ARG A 373 22.91 -21.83 -17.50
N LYS A 374 24.09 -21.61 -18.11
CA LYS A 374 24.26 -21.61 -19.56
C LYS A 374 23.82 -22.99 -20.01
N VAL A 375 22.56 -23.10 -20.42
CA VAL A 375 22.02 -24.35 -20.96
C VAL A 375 22.94 -24.75 -22.12
N GLY A 376 23.57 -25.92 -21.99
CA GLY A 376 24.48 -26.39 -23.02
C GLY A 376 23.72 -26.51 -24.34
N ARG A 377 24.33 -26.11 -25.47
CA ARG A 377 23.68 -26.17 -26.82
C ARG A 377 22.97 -27.52 -27.10
N ASN A 378 23.47 -28.62 -26.54
CA ASN A 378 22.93 -29.96 -26.74
C ASN A 378 22.04 -30.49 -25.60
N GLU A 379 21.85 -29.74 -24.51
CA GLU A 379 20.98 -30.10 -23.39
C GLU A 379 19.50 -29.91 -23.72
N PRO A 380 18.57 -30.59 -23.01
CA PRO A 380 17.13 -30.33 -23.14
C PRO A 380 16.80 -28.86 -22.89
N CYS A 381 16.01 -28.28 -23.79
CA CYS A 381 15.64 -26.87 -23.72
C CYS A 381 14.73 -26.59 -22.51
N PRO A 382 15.00 -25.54 -21.70
CA PRO A 382 14.25 -25.25 -20.49
C PRO A 382 12.80 -24.81 -20.73
N CYS A 383 12.41 -24.50 -21.97
CA CYS A 383 11.02 -24.14 -22.32
C CYS A 383 10.04 -25.34 -22.34
N GLY A 384 10.50 -26.55 -21.97
CA GLY A 384 9.66 -27.74 -21.91
C GLY A 384 9.34 -28.38 -23.28
N SER A 385 9.97 -27.92 -24.36
CA SER A 385 9.69 -28.43 -25.73
C SER A 385 10.20 -29.85 -26.01
N GLY A 386 11.02 -30.42 -25.12
CA GLY A 386 11.69 -31.72 -25.32
C GLY A 386 12.81 -31.73 -26.36
N LYS A 387 13.10 -30.60 -27.02
CA LYS A 387 14.18 -30.45 -28.02
C LYS A 387 15.50 -30.01 -27.37
N LYS A 388 16.63 -30.25 -28.02
CA LYS A 388 17.93 -29.68 -27.61
C LYS A 388 17.91 -28.16 -27.73
N TYR A 389 18.53 -27.43 -26.80
CA TYR A 389 18.50 -25.97 -26.70
C TYR A 389 18.88 -25.25 -28.02
N LYS A 390 19.91 -25.73 -28.72
CA LYS A 390 20.33 -25.20 -30.04
C LYS A 390 19.26 -25.23 -31.13
N ASN A 391 18.29 -26.14 -31.02
CA ASN A 391 17.21 -26.33 -32.00
C ASN A 391 15.89 -25.70 -31.53
N CYS A 392 15.90 -24.91 -30.45
CA CYS A 392 14.69 -24.37 -29.86
C CYS A 392 14.82 -22.87 -29.52
N CYS A 393 15.30 -22.53 -28.32
CA CYS A 393 15.33 -21.14 -27.87
C CYS A 393 16.65 -20.42 -28.17
N LEU A 394 17.73 -21.13 -28.52
CA LEU A 394 19.04 -20.49 -28.75
C LEU A 394 18.98 -19.31 -29.76
N HIS A 395 18.30 -19.50 -30.90
CA HIS A 395 18.18 -18.43 -31.91
C HIS A 395 17.22 -17.30 -31.51
N LYS A 396 16.40 -17.50 -30.48
CA LYS A 396 15.52 -16.47 -29.90
C LYS A 396 16.21 -15.67 -28.82
N ASP A 397 17.26 -16.23 -28.22
CA ASP A 397 18.06 -15.58 -27.17
C ASP A 397 19.29 -14.84 -27.76
N GLU A 398 19.62 -15.07 -29.03
CA GLU A 398 20.71 -14.41 -29.79
C GLU A 398 20.25 -13.21 -30.64
N ASN A 399 18.94 -12.91 -30.67
CA ASN A 399 18.30 -11.74 -31.30
C ASN A 399 17.56 -10.95 -30.22
#